data_AF-A0AAE0YHT3-F1
#
_entry.id   AF-A0AAE0YHT3-F1
#
_cell.length_a   1.000
_cell.length_b   1.000
_cell.length_c   1.000
_cell.angle_alpha   90.00
_cell.angle_beta   90.00
_cell.angle_gamma   90.00
#
_symmetry.space_group_name_H-M   'P 1'
#
loop_
_entity.id
_entity.type
_entity.pdbx_description
1 polymer ?
#
loop_
_entity_poly.entity_id
_entity_poly.type
_entity_poly.pdbx_seq_one_letter_code
_entity_poly.pdbx_strand_id
1 'polypeptide(L)'
;MAIIYHRRNGKLDQQKWIEKLARQQKVLVKSTLAQKSSTHASFMVAYHIAKHSKPFSDGEFIKKCMLDVADQVCPEKRQKFEEVSLSRRTLARRIETIGENLTSQLKGLVPSFQLFSLALDESADVDDTAQLLIFVRGISENLEITEELLSMESMKDTTTKGDIFECVENAFCTMELPWQKMEVLCKNVLDMRHVVDPVVKIVNFIRARCLNHRQYTKLLEDRASDHSGVPYHTAVRWMSLSQNITTYFATLATMAQPMMPTDKYTNIISALDNEFGSRFANFQKLADEFDILSSPFTADFEKAPDLVQLELIDLQCDSTLKEKFQSESIDKFYASLNASKFVNLRKMAMKLIVLFGSTYICEQTFSIMNINKTKLHSNLTDVHLQSLLKISTSNMLPELKQLTDKFERPQMSH
;
A
#
# COMPACT_ATOMS: atom_id res chain seq x y z
N MET A 1 65.74 -4.11 -52.39
CA MET A 1 64.36 -4.64 -52.37
C MET A 1 63.85 -5.11 -50.99
N ALA A 2 64.60 -4.97 -49.87
CA ALA A 2 64.15 -5.49 -48.56
C ALA A 2 63.42 -4.45 -47.65
N ILE A 3 63.53 -3.15 -47.93
CA ILE A 3 62.98 -2.10 -47.02
C ILE A 3 61.49 -1.78 -47.30
N ILE A 4 60.97 -2.11 -48.49
CA ILE A 4 59.55 -1.89 -48.82
C ILE A 4 58.65 -3.01 -48.27
N TYR A 5 59.20 -4.20 -47.96
CA TYR A 5 58.41 -5.33 -47.47
C TYR A 5 58.03 -5.24 -45.98
N HIS A 6 58.81 -4.54 -45.15
CA HIS A 6 58.52 -4.42 -43.71
C HIS A 6 57.51 -3.33 -43.34
N ARG A 7 57.34 -2.28 -44.17
CA ARG A 7 56.37 -1.20 -43.90
C ARG A 7 54.93 -1.56 -44.27
N ARG A 8 54.73 -2.56 -45.14
CA ARG A 8 53.40 -3.06 -45.55
C ARG A 8 52.79 -4.02 -44.53
N ASN A 9 53.60 -4.83 -43.84
CA ASN A 9 53.11 -5.80 -42.85
C ASN A 9 52.76 -5.18 -41.49
N GLY A 10 53.43 -4.11 -41.05
CA GLY A 10 53.13 -3.46 -39.76
C GLY A 10 51.76 -2.79 -39.69
N LYS A 11 51.27 -2.21 -40.81
CA LYS A 11 49.90 -1.66 -40.89
C LYS A 11 48.84 -2.75 -40.94
N LEU A 12 49.11 -3.86 -41.65
CA LEU A 12 48.19 -4.99 -41.75
C LEU A 12 48.04 -5.74 -40.41
N ASP A 13 49.13 -5.86 -39.64
CA ASP A 13 49.08 -6.42 -38.29
C ASP A 13 48.41 -5.48 -37.29
N GLN A 14 48.67 -4.16 -37.33
CA GLN A 14 47.92 -3.20 -36.51
C GLN A 14 46.41 -3.25 -36.78
N GLN A 15 46.00 -3.36 -38.05
CA GLN A 15 44.59 -3.43 -38.43
C GLN A 15 43.93 -4.73 -37.96
N LYS A 16 44.64 -5.88 -38.06
CA LYS A 16 44.22 -7.15 -37.48
C LYS A 16 44.13 -7.12 -35.95
N TRP A 17 45.04 -6.43 -35.27
CA TRP A 17 45.00 -6.25 -33.82
C TRP A 17 43.82 -5.37 -33.39
N ILE A 18 43.54 -4.28 -34.11
CA ILE A 18 42.37 -3.42 -33.87
C ILE A 18 41.06 -4.19 -34.11
N GLU A 19 40.96 -4.98 -35.18
CA GLU A 19 39.79 -5.83 -35.44
C GLU A 19 39.60 -6.92 -34.37
N LYS A 20 40.70 -7.51 -33.88
CA LYS A 20 40.69 -8.48 -32.78
C LYS A 20 40.24 -7.84 -31.46
N LEU A 21 40.74 -6.64 -31.14
CA LEU A 21 40.32 -5.86 -29.98
C LEU A 21 38.85 -5.43 -30.08
N ALA A 22 38.40 -4.94 -31.24
CA ALA A 22 37.01 -4.58 -31.47
C ALA A 22 36.07 -5.79 -31.37
N ARG A 23 36.52 -6.97 -31.82
CA ARG A 23 35.79 -8.24 -31.68
C ARG A 23 35.75 -8.70 -30.22
N GLN A 24 36.86 -8.59 -29.47
CA GLN A 24 36.89 -8.88 -28.04
C GLN A 24 36.00 -7.93 -27.25
N GLN A 25 36.02 -6.63 -27.56
CA GLN A 25 35.15 -5.62 -26.96
C GLN A 25 33.68 -5.89 -27.27
N LYS A 26 33.33 -6.25 -28.51
CA LYS A 26 31.95 -6.64 -28.88
C LYS A 26 31.47 -7.91 -28.17
N VAL A 27 32.36 -8.89 -27.98
CA VAL A 27 32.05 -10.12 -27.21
C VAL A 27 31.84 -9.80 -25.73
N LEU A 28 32.72 -8.96 -25.16
CA LEU A 28 32.61 -8.51 -23.77
C LEU A 28 31.28 -7.77 -23.55
N VAL A 29 30.96 -6.77 -24.39
CA VAL A 29 29.70 -6.01 -24.32
C VAL A 29 28.47 -6.91 -24.47
N LYS A 30 28.49 -7.87 -25.40
CA LYS A 30 27.39 -8.85 -25.54
C LYS A 30 27.24 -9.74 -24.29
N SER A 31 28.34 -10.19 -23.71
CA SER A 31 28.33 -11.00 -22.48
C SER A 31 27.79 -10.21 -21.28
N THR A 32 28.15 -8.93 -21.16
CA THR A 32 27.64 -8.02 -20.13
C THR A 32 26.13 -7.78 -20.29
N LEU A 33 25.65 -7.54 -21.52
CA LEU A 33 24.22 -7.36 -21.80
C LEU A 33 23.38 -8.62 -21.53
N ALA A 34 23.91 -9.80 -21.86
CA ALA A 34 23.24 -11.08 -21.57
C ALA A 34 23.13 -11.33 -20.05
N GLN A 35 24.22 -11.08 -19.32
CA GLN A 35 24.26 -11.17 -17.86
C GLN A 35 23.32 -10.17 -17.17
N LYS A 36 23.17 -8.97 -17.76
CA LYS A 36 22.22 -7.96 -17.31
C LYS A 36 20.77 -8.42 -17.48
N SER A 37 20.45 -9.02 -18.63
CA SER A 37 19.11 -9.54 -18.90
C SER A 37 18.73 -10.69 -17.95
N SER A 38 19.65 -11.62 -17.68
CA SER A 38 19.39 -12.74 -16.74
C SER A 38 19.24 -12.24 -15.30
N THR A 39 20.04 -11.27 -14.90
CA THR A 39 19.96 -10.61 -13.58
C THR A 39 18.63 -9.87 -13.41
N HIS A 40 18.18 -9.14 -14.44
CA HIS A 40 16.91 -8.44 -14.43
C HIS A 40 15.73 -9.41 -14.34
N ALA A 41 15.72 -10.48 -15.15
CA ALA A 41 14.69 -11.52 -15.10
C ALA A 41 14.62 -12.18 -13.72
N SER A 42 15.78 -12.43 -13.10
CA SER A 42 15.85 -12.98 -11.74
C SER A 42 15.26 -12.01 -10.68
N PHE A 43 15.46 -10.70 -10.82
CA PHE A 43 14.78 -9.70 -9.98
C PHE A 43 13.25 -9.68 -10.19
N MET A 44 12.77 -9.83 -11.43
CA MET A 44 11.34 -9.90 -11.71
C MET A 44 10.69 -11.11 -11.03
N VAL A 45 11.31 -12.29 -11.12
CA VAL A 45 10.81 -13.49 -10.45
C VAL A 45 10.82 -13.31 -8.93
N ALA A 46 11.90 -12.74 -8.36
CA ALA A 46 11.99 -12.45 -6.93
C ALA A 46 10.87 -11.50 -6.46
N TYR A 47 10.60 -10.43 -7.23
CA TYR A 47 9.50 -9.51 -6.96
C TYR A 47 8.15 -10.24 -6.96
N HIS A 48 7.86 -11.08 -7.96
CA HIS A 48 6.58 -11.80 -8.02
C HIS A 48 6.42 -12.81 -6.88
N ILE A 49 7.48 -13.53 -6.51
CA ILE A 49 7.46 -14.43 -5.36
C ILE A 49 7.14 -13.65 -4.08
N ALA A 50 7.82 -12.54 -3.84
CA ALA A 50 7.61 -11.71 -2.65
C ALA A 50 6.23 -11.05 -2.64
N LYS A 51 5.80 -10.46 -3.76
CA LYS A 51 4.51 -9.77 -3.91
C LYS A 51 3.33 -10.69 -3.59
N HIS A 52 3.45 -11.98 -3.91
CA HIS A 52 2.42 -12.99 -3.65
C HIS A 52 2.68 -13.84 -2.40
N SER A 53 3.67 -13.47 -1.56
CA SER A 53 3.98 -14.17 -0.32
C SER A 53 4.18 -15.69 -0.53
N LYS A 54 4.97 -16.01 -1.56
CA LYS A 54 5.34 -17.39 -1.93
C LYS A 54 6.67 -17.80 -1.30
N PRO A 55 6.88 -19.09 -1.01
CA PRO A 55 8.13 -19.57 -0.47
C PRO A 55 9.33 -19.27 -1.38
N PHE A 56 10.50 -18.98 -0.81
CA PHE A 56 11.72 -18.73 -1.60
C PHE A 56 12.20 -20.01 -2.30
N SER A 57 11.80 -21.19 -1.81
CA SER A 57 12.03 -22.47 -2.49
C SER A 57 11.30 -22.59 -3.83
N ASP A 58 10.22 -21.82 -4.04
CA ASP A 58 9.46 -21.87 -5.31
C ASP A 58 10.32 -21.43 -6.49
N GLY A 59 11.42 -20.69 -6.26
CA GLY A 59 12.39 -20.33 -7.30
C GLY A 59 12.97 -21.52 -8.05
N GLU A 60 13.29 -22.62 -7.36
CA GLU A 60 13.85 -23.82 -7.97
C GLU A 60 12.81 -24.54 -8.84
N PHE A 61 11.55 -24.59 -8.36
CA PHE A 61 10.43 -25.12 -9.13
C PHE A 61 10.14 -24.26 -10.37
N ILE A 62 10.09 -22.94 -10.23
CA ILE A 62 9.90 -22.01 -11.36
C ILE A 62 11.03 -22.18 -12.38
N LYS A 63 12.28 -22.29 -11.93
CA LYS A 63 13.43 -22.54 -12.82
C LYS A 63 13.24 -23.83 -13.62
N LYS A 64 12.84 -24.92 -12.95
CA LYS A 64 12.57 -26.20 -13.61
C LYS A 64 11.49 -26.06 -14.69
N CYS A 65 10.35 -25.44 -14.35
CA CYS A 65 9.26 -25.21 -15.32
C CYS A 65 9.72 -24.38 -16.53
N MET A 66 10.52 -23.33 -16.30
CA MET A 66 11.06 -22.50 -17.39
C MET A 66 11.98 -23.28 -18.33
N LEU A 67 12.80 -24.17 -17.78
CA LEU A 67 13.72 -25.02 -18.54
C LEU A 67 12.99 -26.08 -19.35
N ASP A 68 12.00 -26.77 -18.76
CA ASP A 68 11.19 -27.77 -19.45
C ASP A 68 10.41 -27.15 -20.63
N VAL A 69 9.88 -25.94 -20.45
CA VAL A 69 9.22 -25.19 -21.54
C VAL A 69 10.22 -24.74 -22.60
N ALA A 70 11.40 -24.24 -22.19
CA ALA A 70 12.44 -23.83 -23.13
C ALA A 70 12.92 -25.01 -24.00
N ASP A 71 13.00 -26.21 -23.45
CA ASP A 71 13.35 -27.43 -24.20
C ASP A 71 12.36 -27.78 -25.31
N GLN A 72 11.09 -27.43 -25.16
CA GLN A 72 10.07 -27.73 -26.16
C GLN A 72 9.85 -26.57 -27.14
N VAL A 73 9.92 -25.32 -26.66
CA VAL A 73 9.51 -24.14 -27.43
C VAL A 73 10.69 -23.43 -28.10
N CYS A 74 11.85 -23.34 -27.43
CA CYS A 74 13.04 -22.69 -27.98
C CYS A 74 14.34 -23.30 -27.44
N PRO A 75 14.67 -24.55 -27.82
CA PRO A 75 15.85 -25.26 -27.32
C PRO A 75 17.15 -24.49 -27.54
N GLU A 76 17.23 -23.73 -28.65
CA GLU A 76 18.38 -22.91 -29.00
C GLU A 76 18.64 -21.74 -28.04
N LYS A 77 17.65 -21.39 -27.20
CA LYS A 77 17.75 -20.35 -26.18
C LYS A 77 17.78 -20.89 -24.75
N ARG A 78 17.69 -22.21 -24.54
CA ARG A 78 17.66 -22.85 -23.21
C ARG A 78 18.73 -22.32 -22.26
N GLN A 79 19.97 -22.16 -22.75
CA GLN A 79 21.09 -21.67 -21.93
C GLN A 79 20.81 -20.30 -21.28
N LYS A 80 20.08 -19.41 -21.98
CA LYS A 80 19.71 -18.09 -21.42
C LYS A 80 18.76 -18.20 -20.23
N PHE A 81 17.92 -19.23 -20.18
CA PHE A 81 17.04 -19.51 -19.04
C PHE A 81 17.81 -20.17 -17.89
N GLU A 82 18.80 -21.01 -18.21
CA GLU A 82 19.69 -21.64 -17.21
C GLU A 82 20.52 -20.58 -16.45
N GLU A 83 20.96 -19.53 -17.15
CA GLU A 83 21.71 -18.40 -16.57
C GLU A 83 20.88 -17.57 -15.57
N VAL A 84 19.55 -17.72 -15.52
CA VAL A 84 18.71 -17.04 -14.54
C VAL A 84 18.84 -17.72 -13.18
N SER A 85 19.60 -17.11 -12.27
CA SER A 85 19.79 -17.62 -10.91
C SER A 85 18.53 -17.47 -10.06
N LEU A 86 17.88 -18.57 -9.68
CA LEU A 86 16.66 -18.60 -8.86
C LEU A 86 16.80 -19.46 -7.59
N SER A 87 18.04 -19.69 -7.13
CA SER A 87 18.25 -20.42 -5.87
C SER A 87 17.62 -19.66 -4.70
N ARG A 88 17.25 -20.38 -3.63
CA ARG A 88 16.70 -19.79 -2.39
C ARG A 88 17.55 -18.61 -1.88
N ARG A 89 18.88 -18.76 -1.88
CA ARG A 89 19.82 -17.72 -1.44
C ARG A 89 19.81 -16.49 -2.37
N THR A 90 19.75 -16.72 -3.67
CA THR A 90 19.66 -15.63 -4.66
C THR A 90 18.37 -14.85 -4.48
N LEU A 91 17.25 -15.54 -4.30
CA LEU A 91 15.95 -14.90 -4.11
C LEU A 91 15.90 -14.09 -2.80
N ALA A 92 16.37 -14.66 -1.68
CA ALA A 92 16.42 -13.96 -0.39
C ALA A 92 17.14 -12.60 -0.51
N ARG A 93 18.35 -12.61 -1.06
CA ARG A 93 19.14 -11.39 -1.26
C ARG A 93 18.48 -10.40 -2.22
N ARG A 94 17.85 -10.88 -3.29
CA ARG A 94 17.16 -9.98 -4.24
C ARG A 94 15.93 -9.34 -3.62
N ILE A 95 15.18 -10.08 -2.81
CA ILE A 95 14.03 -9.60 -2.07
C ILE A 95 14.47 -8.52 -1.08
N GLU A 96 15.57 -8.72 -0.37
CA GLU A 96 16.20 -7.70 0.48
C GLU A 96 16.54 -6.42 -0.31
N THR A 97 17.26 -6.55 -1.44
CA THR A 97 17.59 -5.40 -2.30
C THR A 97 16.34 -4.67 -2.84
N ILE A 98 15.26 -5.40 -3.16
CA ILE A 98 13.99 -4.81 -3.57
C ILE A 98 13.35 -4.06 -2.39
N GLY A 99 13.35 -4.64 -1.19
CA GLY A 99 12.85 -4.01 0.03
C GLY A 99 13.60 -2.71 0.37
N GLU A 100 14.93 -2.72 0.25
CA GLU A 100 15.78 -1.53 0.41
C GLU A 100 15.45 -0.44 -0.63
N ASN A 101 15.19 -0.82 -1.89
CA ASN A 101 14.78 0.13 -2.92
C ASN A 101 13.44 0.79 -2.57
N LEU A 102 12.43 0.01 -2.15
CA LEU A 102 11.15 0.56 -1.72
C LEU A 102 11.29 1.49 -0.52
N THR A 103 12.10 1.11 0.48
CA THR A 103 12.41 1.97 1.64
C THR A 103 13.09 3.27 1.21
N SER A 104 14.04 3.20 0.27
CA SER A 104 14.72 4.39 -0.25
C SER A 104 13.77 5.31 -1.02
N GLN A 105 12.87 4.75 -1.83
CA GLN A 105 11.86 5.53 -2.54
C GLN A 105 10.89 6.20 -1.56
N LEU A 106 10.40 5.48 -0.54
CA LEU A 106 9.54 6.04 0.50
C LEU A 106 10.25 7.18 1.25
N LYS A 107 11.52 6.99 1.62
CA LYS A 107 12.34 8.03 2.26
C LYS A 107 12.49 9.26 1.36
N GLY A 108 12.60 9.07 0.04
CA GLY A 108 12.61 10.18 -0.93
C GLY A 108 11.29 10.94 -1.02
N LEU A 109 10.15 10.32 -0.66
CA LEU A 109 8.83 10.95 -0.64
C LEU A 109 8.55 11.71 0.67
N VAL A 110 9.17 11.33 1.78
CA VAL A 110 8.96 11.96 3.11
C VAL A 110 9.02 13.50 3.07
N PRO A 111 10.00 14.16 2.41
CA PRO A 111 10.04 15.61 2.36
C PRO A 111 8.81 16.26 1.70
N SER A 112 8.18 15.55 0.75
CA SER A 112 7.02 16.03 0.00
C SER A 112 5.71 15.98 0.79
N PHE A 113 5.67 15.21 1.89
CA PHE A 113 4.49 15.14 2.73
C PHE A 113 4.23 16.50 3.36
N GLN A 114 2.99 16.98 3.23
CA GLN A 114 2.50 18.14 3.98
C GLN A 114 2.17 17.72 5.39
N LEU A 115 1.49 16.57 5.52
CA LEU A 115 1.07 15.95 6.78
C LEU A 115 1.21 14.43 6.66
N PHE A 116 1.36 13.74 7.78
CA PHE A 116 1.29 12.29 7.82
C PHE A 116 0.69 11.78 9.14
N SER A 117 0.18 10.56 9.10
CA SER A 117 -0.20 9.79 10.29
C SER A 117 0.57 8.47 10.33
N LEU A 118 0.70 7.93 11.55
CA LEU A 118 1.28 6.63 11.79
C LEU A 118 0.23 5.68 12.39
N ALA A 119 0.13 4.48 11.83
CA ALA A 119 -0.60 3.37 12.42
C ALA A 119 0.41 2.36 12.96
N LEU A 120 0.28 2.03 14.24
CA LEU A 120 1.05 0.98 14.88
C LEU A 120 0.11 -0.19 15.16
N ASP A 121 0.61 -1.39 14.97
CA ASP A 121 -0.09 -2.59 15.38
C ASP A 121 0.94 -3.61 15.89
N GLU A 122 0.56 -4.30 16.94
CA GLU A 122 1.41 -5.25 17.66
C GLU A 122 0.76 -6.62 17.59
N SER A 123 1.49 -7.61 17.10
CA SER A 123 1.07 -9.00 17.23
C SER A 123 2.23 -9.91 17.61
N ALA A 124 1.91 -10.97 18.34
CA ALA A 124 2.84 -12.05 18.56
C ALA A 124 2.94 -12.87 17.27
N ASP A 125 4.18 -13.13 16.84
CA ASP A 125 4.43 -14.04 15.74
C ASP A 125 4.36 -15.51 16.20
N VAL A 126 4.52 -16.45 15.24
CA VAL A 126 4.43 -17.89 15.51
C VAL A 126 5.53 -18.42 16.45
N ASP A 127 6.57 -17.63 16.71
CA ASP A 127 7.66 -17.95 17.64
C ASP A 127 7.47 -17.24 19.01
N ASP A 128 6.26 -16.71 19.27
CA ASP A 128 5.88 -15.93 20.46
C ASP A 128 6.73 -14.66 20.67
N THR A 129 7.37 -14.16 19.60
CA THR A 129 8.05 -12.86 19.61
C THR A 129 7.07 -11.78 19.18
N ALA A 130 6.92 -10.73 19.99
CA ALA A 130 6.07 -9.61 19.63
C ALA A 130 6.71 -8.79 18.49
N GLN A 131 5.96 -8.55 17.43
CA GLN A 131 6.36 -7.76 16.27
C GLN A 131 5.51 -6.49 16.22
N LEU A 132 6.16 -5.33 16.21
CA LEU A 132 5.51 -4.04 16.00
C LEU A 132 5.62 -3.65 14.54
N LEU A 133 4.49 -3.52 13.86
CA LEU A 133 4.41 -2.92 12.52
C LEU A 133 4.09 -1.45 12.63
N ILE A 134 4.82 -0.62 11.88
CA ILE A 134 4.60 0.82 11.80
C ILE A 134 4.30 1.15 10.35
N PHE A 135 3.09 1.65 10.08
CA PHE A 135 2.68 2.15 8.77
C PHE A 135 2.66 3.67 8.77
N VAL A 136 3.07 4.26 7.65
CA VAL A 136 2.93 5.70 7.41
C VAL A 136 1.86 5.93 6.36
N ARG A 137 1.00 6.92 6.60
CA ARG A 137 0.10 7.49 5.61
C ARG A 137 0.44 8.96 5.47
N GLY A 138 1.13 9.32 4.39
CA GLY A 138 1.50 10.69 4.05
C GLY A 138 0.59 11.27 2.98
N ILE A 139 0.40 12.58 2.99
CA ILE A 139 -0.32 13.31 1.95
C ILE A 139 0.54 14.43 1.38
N SER A 140 0.64 14.52 0.05
CA SER A 140 1.39 15.57 -0.64
C SER A 140 0.57 16.86 -0.78
N GLU A 141 1.20 17.93 -1.28
CA GLU A 141 0.53 19.20 -1.56
C GLU A 141 -0.61 19.05 -2.58
N ASN A 142 -0.48 18.09 -3.49
CA ASN A 142 -1.49 17.75 -4.50
C ASN A 142 -2.54 16.75 -3.99
N LEU A 143 -2.61 16.54 -2.68
CA LEU A 143 -3.51 15.57 -2.02
C LEU A 143 -3.30 14.12 -2.49
N GLU A 144 -2.11 13.80 -3.00
CA GLU A 144 -1.76 12.41 -3.31
C GLU A 144 -1.38 11.69 -2.02
N ILE A 145 -2.03 10.55 -1.78
CA ILE A 145 -1.85 9.75 -0.57
C ILE A 145 -0.80 8.68 -0.85
N THR A 146 0.18 8.58 0.04
CA THR A 146 1.14 7.47 0.10
C THR A 146 0.90 6.71 1.40
N GLU A 147 0.57 5.43 1.31
CA GLU A 147 0.33 4.56 2.47
C GLU A 147 1.22 3.32 2.36
N GLU A 148 2.22 3.21 3.23
CA GLU A 148 3.31 2.23 3.10
C GLU A 148 3.81 1.73 4.45
N LEU A 149 4.38 0.51 4.48
CA LEU A 149 5.04 -0.03 5.66
C LEU A 149 6.30 0.80 5.92
N LEU A 150 6.37 1.45 7.08
CA LEU A 150 7.52 2.26 7.51
C LEU A 150 8.60 1.34 8.09
N SER A 151 8.29 0.66 9.19
CA SER A 151 9.21 -0.26 9.89
C SER A 151 8.50 -1.50 10.45
N MET A 152 9.29 -2.53 10.72
CA MET A 152 8.93 -3.72 11.50
C MET A 152 9.99 -3.90 12.57
N GLU A 153 9.58 -3.84 13.84
CA GLU A 153 10.49 -3.94 14.99
C GLU A 153 10.15 -5.17 15.82
N SER A 154 11.14 -6.03 16.07
CA SER A 154 10.98 -7.19 16.94
C SER A 154 11.21 -6.81 18.39
N MET A 155 10.21 -7.01 19.23
CA MET A 155 10.22 -6.72 20.67
C MET A 155 10.52 -8.02 21.44
N LYS A 156 11.76 -8.16 21.93
CA LYS A 156 12.31 -9.45 22.42
C LYS A 156 12.12 -9.72 23.91
N ASP A 157 11.87 -8.71 24.72
CA ASP A 157 11.86 -8.83 26.19
C ASP A 157 10.57 -8.32 26.83
N THR A 158 10.19 -7.06 26.55
CA THR A 158 8.99 -6.42 27.09
C THR A 158 8.25 -5.64 26.00
N THR A 159 6.93 -5.46 26.18
CA THR A 159 6.06 -4.67 25.30
C THR A 159 5.48 -3.49 26.06
N THR A 160 6.34 -2.78 26.80
CA THR A 160 5.90 -1.60 27.54
C THR A 160 5.59 -0.45 26.59
N LYS A 161 4.88 0.57 27.08
CA LYS A 161 4.68 1.81 26.33
C LYS A 161 6.00 2.52 25.99
N GLY A 162 7.05 2.33 26.80
CA GLY A 162 8.38 2.89 26.56
C GLY A 162 9.07 2.22 25.38
N ASP A 163 9.07 0.89 25.33
CA ASP A 163 9.70 0.10 24.25
C ASP A 163 9.10 0.44 22.88
N ILE A 164 7.77 0.60 22.84
CA ILE A 164 7.05 0.98 21.61
C ILE A 164 7.36 2.41 21.20
N PHE A 165 7.53 3.31 22.17
CA PHE A 165 7.93 4.69 21.88
C PHE A 165 9.35 4.74 21.29
N GLU A 166 10.29 3.97 21.83
CA GLU A 166 11.66 3.85 21.30
C GLU A 166 11.66 3.30 19.86
N CYS A 167 10.84 2.27 19.58
CA CYS A 167 10.65 1.76 18.23
C CYS A 167 10.14 2.84 17.26
N VAL A 168 9.18 3.65 17.69
CA VAL A 168 8.67 4.78 16.90
C VAL A 168 9.77 5.83 16.70
N GLU A 169 10.49 6.23 17.74
CA GLU A 169 11.60 7.19 17.64
C GLU A 169 12.69 6.71 16.66
N ASN A 170 13.05 5.43 16.73
CA ASN A 170 14.01 4.82 15.81
C ASN A 170 13.51 4.85 14.36
N ALA A 171 12.22 4.60 14.13
CA ALA A 171 11.61 4.73 12.81
C ALA A 171 11.63 6.17 12.30
N PHE A 172 11.36 7.16 13.17
CA PHE A 172 11.48 8.58 12.85
C PHE A 172 12.90 8.95 12.43
N CYS A 173 13.91 8.53 13.21
CA CYS A 173 15.32 8.77 12.91
C CYS A 173 15.75 8.12 11.59
N THR A 174 15.39 6.85 11.37
CA THR A 174 15.78 6.07 10.19
C THR A 174 15.19 6.68 8.90
N MET A 175 13.92 7.07 8.96
CA MET A 175 13.16 7.58 7.81
C MET A 175 13.21 9.10 7.69
N GLU A 176 13.92 9.79 8.59
CA GLU A 176 14.04 11.25 8.66
C GLU A 176 12.66 11.95 8.66
N LEU A 177 11.71 11.36 9.40
CA LEU A 177 10.35 11.89 9.50
C LEU A 177 10.34 13.20 10.32
N PRO A 178 9.70 14.27 9.84
CA PRO A 178 9.58 15.51 10.59
C PRO A 178 8.44 15.44 11.60
N TRP A 179 8.76 15.47 12.90
CA TRP A 179 7.78 15.48 14.00
C TRP A 179 6.68 16.55 13.84
N GLN A 180 7.02 17.70 13.27
CA GLN A 180 6.10 18.84 13.11
C GLN A 180 4.99 18.59 12.07
N LYS A 181 5.14 17.58 11.19
CA LYS A 181 4.13 17.23 10.19
C LYS A 181 3.30 16.01 10.57
N MET A 182 3.56 15.41 11.74
CA MET A 182 2.75 14.31 12.24
C MET A 182 1.43 14.85 12.79
N GLU A 183 0.32 14.41 12.22
CA GLU A 183 -1.03 14.77 12.70
C GLU A 183 -1.52 13.75 13.73
N VAL A 184 -1.30 12.46 13.49
CA VAL A 184 -1.87 11.39 14.32
C VAL A 184 -0.91 10.22 14.48
N LEU A 185 -0.85 9.71 15.71
CA LEU A 185 -0.23 8.44 16.06
C LEU A 185 -1.29 7.50 16.63
N CYS A 186 -1.53 6.40 15.95
CA CYS A 186 -2.53 5.43 16.36
C CYS A 186 -1.87 4.11 16.75
N LYS A 187 -1.71 3.86 18.06
CA LYS A 187 -1.28 2.56 18.57
C LYS A 187 -2.37 1.48 18.49
N ASN A 188 -3.62 1.93 18.60
CA ASN A 188 -4.83 1.14 18.38
C ASN A 188 -5.76 2.08 17.59
N VAL A 189 -5.72 2.12 16.25
CA VAL A 189 -6.84 2.77 15.54
C VAL A 189 -8.03 1.88 15.81
N LEU A 190 -8.97 2.36 16.63
CA LEU A 190 -10.32 1.85 16.82
C LEU A 190 -10.38 0.34 16.56
N ASP A 191 -10.19 -0.53 17.57
CA ASP A 191 -10.49 -1.96 17.39
C ASP A 191 -11.92 -2.04 16.84
N MET A 192 -12.07 -2.19 15.52
CA MET A 192 -13.33 -2.10 14.79
C MET A 192 -13.91 -3.49 14.63
N ARG A 193 -13.29 -4.54 15.20
CA ARG A 193 -13.81 -5.91 15.15
C ARG A 193 -15.22 -5.95 15.72
N HIS A 194 -15.51 -5.19 16.79
CA HIS A 194 -16.85 -5.05 17.33
C HIS A 194 -17.86 -4.28 16.44
N VAL A 195 -17.42 -3.60 15.36
CA VAL A 195 -18.28 -2.96 14.33
C VAL A 195 -18.36 -3.83 13.07
N VAL A 196 -17.22 -4.36 12.62
CA VAL A 196 -17.06 -5.21 11.44
C VAL A 196 -17.69 -6.58 11.67
N ASP A 197 -17.55 -7.18 12.85
CA ASP A 197 -18.12 -8.49 13.15
C ASP A 197 -19.66 -8.46 13.12
N PRO A 198 -20.36 -7.46 13.71
CA PRO A 198 -21.78 -7.29 13.48
C PRO A 198 -22.15 -7.06 12.01
N VAL A 199 -21.43 -6.20 11.28
CA VAL A 199 -21.71 -5.93 9.85
C VAL A 199 -21.55 -7.22 9.02
N VAL A 200 -20.48 -7.98 9.24
CA VAL A 200 -20.22 -9.28 8.61
C VAL A 200 -21.27 -10.30 9.02
N LYS A 201 -21.68 -10.35 10.30
CA LYS A 201 -22.77 -11.21 10.77
C LYS A 201 -24.10 -10.84 10.12
N ILE A 202 -24.41 -9.55 9.95
CA ILE A 202 -25.62 -9.05 9.30
C ILE A 202 -25.59 -9.40 7.81
N VAL A 203 -24.49 -9.12 7.11
CA VAL A 203 -24.30 -9.46 5.69
C VAL A 203 -24.40 -10.97 5.48
N ASN A 204 -23.74 -11.78 6.31
CA ASN A 204 -23.84 -13.23 6.27
C ASN A 204 -25.25 -13.71 6.59
N PHE A 205 -25.95 -13.07 7.54
CA PHE A 205 -27.34 -13.41 7.87
C PHE A 205 -28.32 -13.09 6.73
N ILE A 206 -28.17 -11.92 6.09
CA ILE A 206 -28.97 -11.53 4.91
C ILE A 206 -28.71 -12.50 3.75
N ARG A 207 -27.45 -12.90 3.54
CA ARG A 207 -27.04 -13.76 2.43
C ARG A 207 -27.24 -15.26 2.70
N ALA A 208 -27.32 -15.70 3.96
CA ALA A 208 -27.42 -17.11 4.32
C ALA A 208 -28.76 -17.76 3.91
N ARG A 209 -29.82 -16.97 3.70
CA ARG A 209 -31.13 -17.50 3.29
C ARG A 209 -31.78 -16.60 2.24
N CYS A 210 -32.31 -17.20 1.18
CA CYS A 210 -33.00 -16.48 0.09
C CYS A 210 -34.18 -15.62 0.60
N LEU A 211 -34.86 -16.05 1.67
CA LEU A 211 -35.95 -15.28 2.28
C LEU A 211 -35.44 -13.97 2.91
N ASN A 212 -34.30 -13.99 3.60
CA ASN A 212 -33.70 -12.82 4.24
C ASN A 212 -33.23 -11.80 3.19
N HIS A 213 -32.57 -12.29 2.13
CA HIS A 213 -32.19 -11.45 0.99
C HIS A 213 -33.42 -10.82 0.32
N ARG A 214 -34.50 -11.59 0.09
CA ARG A 214 -35.72 -11.07 -0.54
C ARG A 214 -36.43 -10.03 0.34
N GLN A 215 -36.45 -10.23 1.66
CA GLN A 215 -37.00 -9.24 2.60
C GLN A 215 -36.16 -7.97 2.64
N TYR A 216 -34.82 -8.11 2.59
CA TYR A 216 -33.90 -6.98 2.55
C TYR A 216 -34.02 -6.18 1.23
N THR A 217 -34.02 -6.84 0.08
CA THR A 217 -34.22 -6.20 -1.23
C THR A 217 -35.56 -5.48 -1.30
N LYS A 218 -36.64 -6.09 -0.79
CA LYS A 218 -37.95 -5.45 -0.75
C LYS A 218 -37.98 -4.20 0.15
N LEU A 219 -37.24 -4.23 1.27
CA LEU A 219 -37.06 -3.08 2.16
C LEU A 219 -36.26 -1.94 1.49
N LEU A 220 -35.32 -2.26 0.59
CA LEU A 220 -34.59 -1.27 -0.20
C LEU A 220 -35.47 -0.66 -1.31
N GLU A 221 -36.28 -1.49 -1.98
CA GLU A 221 -37.23 -1.08 -3.02
C GLU A 221 -38.34 -0.17 -2.46
N ASP A 222 -38.93 -0.53 -1.30
CA ASP A 222 -39.98 0.24 -0.63
C ASP A 222 -39.50 1.64 -0.15
N ARG A 223 -38.18 1.88 -0.15
CA ARG A 223 -37.54 3.10 0.38
C ARG A 223 -36.73 3.88 -0.65
N ALA A 224 -36.93 3.60 -1.94
CA ALA A 224 -36.28 4.31 -3.05
C ALA A 224 -34.74 4.34 -2.96
N SER A 225 -34.13 3.26 -2.47
CA SER A 225 -32.68 3.08 -2.52
C SER A 225 -32.21 2.84 -3.96
N ASP A 226 -31.12 3.48 -4.39
CA ASP A 226 -30.46 3.25 -5.70
C ASP A 226 -29.85 1.84 -5.85
N HIS A 227 -29.93 1.01 -4.80
CA HIS A 227 -29.32 -0.32 -4.71
C HIS A 227 -30.38 -1.40 -4.53
N SER A 228 -30.26 -2.51 -5.28
CA SER A 228 -31.20 -3.65 -5.30
C SER A 228 -30.79 -4.84 -4.41
N GLY A 229 -29.79 -4.67 -3.53
CA GLY A 229 -29.32 -5.73 -2.63
C GLY A 229 -28.03 -5.38 -1.89
N VAL A 230 -27.44 -6.36 -1.20
CA VAL A 230 -26.12 -6.21 -0.55
C VAL A 230 -25.04 -6.28 -1.65
N PRO A 231 -24.19 -5.24 -1.82
CA PRO A 231 -23.15 -5.26 -2.85
C PRO A 231 -22.25 -6.50 -2.71
N TYR A 232 -22.05 -7.22 -3.81
CA TYR A 232 -21.13 -8.35 -3.84
C TYR A 232 -19.70 -7.82 -3.80
N HIS A 233 -18.92 -8.26 -2.80
CA HIS A 233 -17.46 -8.23 -2.78
C HIS A 233 -16.81 -7.02 -3.45
N THR A 234 -16.48 -6.00 -2.66
CA THR A 234 -15.44 -5.05 -3.05
C THR A 234 -14.63 -4.69 -1.83
N ALA A 235 -13.51 -5.41 -1.67
CA ALA A 235 -12.28 -4.74 -1.27
C ALA A 235 -12.15 -3.52 -2.19
N VAL A 236 -11.95 -2.33 -1.60
CA VAL A 236 -11.86 -0.97 -2.21
C VAL A 236 -12.96 -0.03 -1.68
N ARG A 237 -12.52 0.85 -0.76
CA ARG A 237 -13.00 2.22 -0.41
C ARG A 237 -13.77 2.42 0.90
N TRP A 238 -13.01 2.66 1.97
CA TRP A 238 -13.47 3.27 3.21
C TRP A 238 -13.92 4.73 2.98
N MET A 239 -13.37 5.40 1.95
CA MET A 239 -13.90 6.68 1.47
C MET A 239 -15.28 6.57 0.78
N SER A 240 -15.66 5.38 0.29
CA SER A 240 -17.03 5.13 -0.22
C SER A 240 -17.99 4.71 0.88
N LEU A 241 -17.45 4.18 1.99
CA LEU A 241 -18.19 3.99 3.24
C LEU A 241 -18.50 5.36 3.88
N SER A 242 -17.58 6.33 3.90
CA SER A 242 -17.91 7.70 4.34
C SER A 242 -18.87 8.45 3.40
N GLN A 243 -18.92 8.09 2.11
CA GLN A 243 -19.85 8.68 1.13
C GLN A 243 -21.30 8.18 1.26
N ASN A 244 -21.58 7.12 2.04
CA ASN A 244 -22.94 6.54 2.14
C ASN A 244 -23.34 6.01 3.53
N ILE A 245 -22.48 6.14 4.55
CA ILE A 245 -22.80 5.72 5.92
C ILE A 245 -23.62 6.79 6.65
N THR A 246 -23.40 8.08 6.43
CA THR A 246 -24.23 9.11 7.09
C THR A 246 -25.68 9.05 6.62
N THR A 247 -25.95 8.70 5.35
CA THR A 247 -27.31 8.45 4.85
C THR A 247 -27.91 7.16 5.40
N TYR A 248 -27.17 6.05 5.48
CA TYR A 248 -27.66 4.81 6.11
C TYR A 248 -27.99 4.99 7.60
N PHE A 249 -27.15 5.71 8.37
CA PHE A 249 -27.34 5.91 9.81
C PHE A 249 -28.34 7.01 10.14
N ALA A 250 -28.43 8.11 9.38
CA ALA A 250 -29.51 9.10 9.54
C ALA A 250 -30.89 8.48 9.25
N THR A 251 -30.95 7.54 8.30
CA THR A 251 -32.17 6.76 8.04
C THR A 251 -32.45 5.77 9.18
N LEU A 252 -31.44 5.14 9.79
CA LEU A 252 -31.61 4.26 10.96
C LEU A 252 -32.03 5.01 12.23
N ALA A 253 -31.51 6.22 12.46
CA ALA A 253 -31.91 7.07 13.58
C ALA A 253 -33.37 7.56 13.46
N THR A 254 -33.87 7.73 12.23
CA THR A 254 -35.27 8.08 11.95
C THR A 254 -36.22 6.86 11.91
N MET A 255 -35.71 5.64 12.01
CA MET A 255 -36.46 4.36 11.90
C MET A 255 -37.07 3.84 13.21
N ALA A 256 -37.06 4.60 14.30
CA ALA A 256 -37.65 4.20 15.59
C ALA A 256 -39.21 4.29 15.63
N GLN A 257 -39.91 3.83 14.59
CA GLN A 257 -41.38 3.64 14.62
C GLN A 257 -41.78 2.28 14.01
N PRO A 258 -42.81 1.61 14.56
CA PRO A 258 -42.84 0.14 14.57
C PRO A 258 -43.75 -0.43 13.48
N MET A 259 -43.19 -1.20 12.53
CA MET A 259 -43.92 -2.28 11.86
C MET A 259 -42.94 -3.28 11.22
N MET A 260 -43.16 -4.57 11.48
CA MET A 260 -42.38 -5.79 11.12
C MET A 260 -41.23 -6.12 12.09
N PRO A 261 -41.01 -7.40 12.46
CA PRO A 261 -40.39 -7.83 13.73
C PRO A 261 -38.99 -7.25 13.91
N THR A 262 -38.97 -6.05 14.46
CA THR A 262 -37.83 -5.14 14.50
C THR A 262 -36.88 -5.51 15.61
N ASP A 263 -37.39 -6.08 16.72
CA ASP A 263 -36.68 -6.29 17.99
C ASP A 263 -35.33 -6.99 17.86
N LYS A 264 -35.20 -7.92 16.89
CA LYS A 264 -33.95 -8.63 16.64
C LYS A 264 -32.87 -7.73 16.03
N TYR A 265 -33.26 -6.76 15.19
CA TYR A 265 -32.36 -5.82 14.54
C TYR A 265 -32.19 -4.53 15.36
N THR A 266 -33.22 -4.09 16.08
CA THR A 266 -33.17 -2.89 16.92
C THR A 266 -32.06 -2.99 17.96
N ASN A 267 -31.94 -4.14 18.64
CA ASN A 267 -30.90 -4.33 19.65
C ASN A 267 -29.48 -4.32 19.05
N ILE A 268 -29.31 -4.84 17.83
CA ILE A 268 -28.01 -4.86 17.15
C ILE A 268 -27.66 -3.46 16.65
N ILE A 269 -28.63 -2.72 16.10
CA ILE A 269 -28.45 -1.35 15.61
C ILE A 269 -28.18 -0.40 16.79
N SER A 270 -28.92 -0.51 17.89
CA SER A 270 -28.70 0.30 19.09
C SER A 270 -27.38 -0.04 19.79
N ALA A 271 -26.95 -1.30 19.79
CA ALA A 271 -25.63 -1.67 20.28
C ALA A 271 -24.52 -1.10 19.38
N LEU A 272 -24.70 -1.14 18.06
CA LEU A 272 -23.79 -0.48 17.11
C LEU A 272 -23.74 1.03 17.38
N ASP A 273 -24.88 1.70 17.46
CA ASP A 273 -24.98 3.15 17.63
C ASP A 273 -24.32 3.61 18.94
N ASN A 274 -24.52 2.85 20.04
CA ASN A 274 -23.86 3.13 21.31
C ASN A 274 -22.33 2.92 21.26
N GLU A 275 -21.84 1.87 20.58
CA GLU A 275 -20.41 1.63 20.41
C GLU A 275 -19.77 2.68 19.50
N PHE A 276 -20.46 3.08 18.42
CA PHE A 276 -20.05 4.20 17.58
C PHE A 276 -20.00 5.50 18.39
N GLY A 277 -21.05 5.83 19.13
CA GLY A 277 -21.10 7.01 19.99
C GLY A 277 -20.00 7.02 21.05
N SER A 278 -19.71 5.88 21.68
CA SER A 278 -18.66 5.77 22.71
C SER A 278 -17.25 5.87 22.14
N ARG A 279 -16.96 5.21 21.00
CA ARG A 279 -15.60 5.16 20.44
C ARG A 279 -15.26 6.35 19.55
N PHE A 280 -16.26 6.99 18.97
CA PHE A 280 -16.12 8.20 18.17
C PHE A 280 -16.41 9.48 18.93
N ALA A 281 -16.55 9.47 20.26
CA ALA A 281 -16.78 10.68 21.06
C ALA A 281 -15.74 11.79 20.79
N ASN A 282 -14.49 11.43 20.47
CA ASN A 282 -13.46 12.40 20.06
C ASN A 282 -13.62 12.89 18.60
N PHE A 283 -14.20 12.06 17.72
CA PHE A 283 -14.52 12.40 16.33
C PHE A 283 -15.86 13.12 16.18
N GLN A 284 -16.75 13.08 17.18
CA GLN A 284 -17.93 13.95 17.22
C GLN A 284 -17.55 15.43 17.17
N LYS A 285 -16.36 15.79 17.68
CA LYS A 285 -15.79 17.14 17.55
C LYS A 285 -15.31 17.48 16.14
N LEU A 286 -15.12 16.47 15.30
CA LEU A 286 -14.74 16.60 13.89
C LEU A 286 -15.91 16.34 12.94
N ALA A 287 -17.11 16.08 13.48
CA ALA A 287 -18.26 15.63 12.70
C ALA A 287 -18.68 16.66 11.67
N ASP A 288 -18.64 17.94 12.04
CA ASP A 288 -18.95 19.04 11.15
C ASP A 288 -17.90 19.16 10.03
N GLU A 289 -16.60 19.02 10.33
CA GLU A 289 -15.56 19.00 9.30
C GLU A 289 -15.65 17.77 8.38
N PHE A 290 -16.12 16.62 8.88
CA PHE A 290 -16.43 15.45 8.06
C PHE A 290 -17.63 15.67 7.14
N ASP A 291 -18.66 16.34 7.62
CA ASP A 291 -19.81 16.72 6.81
C ASP A 291 -19.38 17.67 5.69
N ILE A 292 -18.54 18.66 6.00
CA ILE A 292 -17.98 19.58 5.00
C ILE A 292 -17.10 18.84 3.99
N LEU A 293 -16.30 17.87 4.42
CA LEU A 293 -15.46 17.08 3.51
C LEU A 293 -16.28 16.20 2.54
N SER A 294 -17.33 15.57 3.07
CA SER A 294 -18.13 14.58 2.34
C SER A 294 -19.27 15.22 1.53
N SER A 295 -19.76 16.37 1.96
CA SER A 295 -20.93 17.05 1.42
C SER A 295 -20.75 18.59 1.38
N PRO A 296 -19.66 19.13 0.79
CA PRO A 296 -19.33 20.55 0.88
C PRO A 296 -20.40 21.49 0.32
N PHE A 297 -21.22 21.01 -0.62
CA PHE A 297 -22.27 21.82 -1.28
C PHE A 297 -23.61 21.88 -0.51
N THR A 298 -23.74 21.09 0.56
CA THR A 298 -24.95 21.05 1.41
C THR A 298 -24.64 21.20 2.89
N ALA A 299 -23.36 21.14 3.27
CA ALA A 299 -22.91 21.33 4.64
C ALA A 299 -23.28 22.73 5.15
N ASP A 300 -23.62 22.80 6.44
CA ASP A 300 -23.95 24.05 7.11
C ASP A 300 -22.68 24.88 7.32
N PHE A 301 -22.59 26.01 6.61
CA PHE A 301 -21.41 26.87 6.71
C PHE A 301 -21.27 27.55 8.08
N GLU A 302 -22.36 27.69 8.85
CA GLU A 302 -22.29 28.28 10.21
C GLU A 302 -21.59 27.35 11.20
N LYS A 303 -21.59 26.04 10.92
CA LYS A 303 -20.88 25.03 11.73
C LYS A 303 -19.43 24.81 11.29
N ALA A 304 -19.04 25.38 10.15
CA ALA A 304 -17.66 25.28 9.71
C ALA A 304 -16.72 26.11 10.60
N PRO A 305 -15.45 25.70 10.76
CA PRO A 305 -14.45 26.51 11.45
C PRO A 305 -14.34 27.90 10.83
N ASP A 306 -14.18 28.95 11.65
CA ASP A 306 -14.20 30.37 11.21
C ASP A 306 -13.31 30.65 9.98
N LEU A 307 -12.13 30.04 9.93
CA LEU A 307 -11.15 30.20 8.83
C LEU A 307 -11.62 29.58 7.51
N VAL A 308 -12.60 28.69 7.55
CA VAL A 308 -13.10 27.90 6.41
C VAL A 308 -14.44 28.46 5.90
N GLN A 309 -15.22 29.15 6.74
CA GLN A 309 -16.60 29.59 6.42
C GLN A 309 -16.70 30.35 5.10
N LEU A 310 -15.87 31.40 4.90
CA LEU A 310 -15.91 32.20 3.66
C LEU A 310 -15.52 31.38 2.43
N GLU A 311 -14.50 30.52 2.54
CA GLU A 311 -14.09 29.63 1.46
C GLU A 311 -15.19 28.61 1.12
N LEU A 312 -15.91 28.11 2.13
CA LEU A 312 -17.03 27.18 1.95
C LEU A 312 -18.23 27.86 1.26
N ILE A 313 -18.58 29.09 1.65
CA ILE A 313 -19.62 29.88 0.96
C ILE A 313 -19.25 30.10 -0.51
N ASP A 314 -17.99 30.50 -0.76
CA ASP A 314 -17.47 30.69 -2.11
C ASP A 314 -17.52 29.40 -2.94
N LEU A 315 -17.24 28.26 -2.32
CA LEU A 315 -17.32 26.94 -2.94
C LEU A 315 -18.77 26.59 -3.28
N GLN A 316 -19.70 26.76 -2.34
CA GLN A 316 -21.12 26.46 -2.48
C GLN A 316 -21.79 27.29 -3.59
N CYS A 317 -21.28 28.50 -3.86
CA CYS A 317 -21.75 29.36 -4.94
C CYS A 317 -21.26 28.96 -6.35
N ASP A 318 -20.33 28.00 -6.48
CA ASP A 318 -19.75 27.62 -7.77
C ASP A 318 -20.39 26.33 -8.33
N SER A 319 -21.25 26.50 -9.33
CA SER A 319 -21.93 25.38 -9.99
C SER A 319 -20.97 24.45 -10.73
N THR A 320 -19.84 24.97 -11.24
CA THR A 320 -18.84 24.19 -11.97
C THR A 320 -18.10 23.25 -11.03
N LEU A 321 -17.73 23.76 -9.85
CA LEU A 321 -17.11 22.93 -8.81
C LEU A 321 -18.11 21.90 -8.27
N LYS A 322 -19.41 22.22 -8.21
CA LYS A 322 -20.44 21.25 -7.83
C LYS A 322 -20.53 20.06 -8.78
N GLU A 323 -20.56 20.33 -10.09
CA GLU A 323 -20.54 19.28 -11.12
C GLU A 323 -19.25 18.45 -11.05
N LYS A 324 -18.12 19.11 -10.77
CA LYS A 324 -16.83 18.44 -10.61
C LYS A 324 -16.81 17.50 -9.40
N PHE A 325 -17.36 17.94 -8.27
CA PHE A 325 -17.46 17.12 -7.07
C PHE A 325 -18.30 15.85 -7.29
N GLN A 326 -19.35 15.93 -8.11
CA GLN A 326 -20.19 14.77 -8.45
C GLN A 326 -19.52 13.75 -9.37
N SER A 327 -18.49 14.18 -10.13
CA SER A 327 -17.82 13.34 -11.13
C SER A 327 -16.45 12.81 -10.69
N GLU A 328 -15.82 13.43 -9.69
CA GLU A 328 -14.50 13.04 -9.17
C GLU A 328 -14.57 12.40 -7.78
N SER A 329 -13.51 11.68 -7.40
CA SER A 329 -13.34 11.25 -6.01
C SER A 329 -12.96 12.43 -5.13
N ILE A 330 -13.25 12.34 -3.82
CA ILE A 330 -13.01 13.41 -2.84
C ILE A 330 -11.56 13.93 -2.91
N ASP A 331 -10.58 13.02 -2.91
CA ASP A 331 -9.16 13.34 -3.00
C ASP A 331 -8.84 14.18 -4.26
N LYS A 332 -9.34 13.78 -5.43
CA LYS A 332 -9.12 14.49 -6.70
C LYS A 332 -9.81 15.85 -6.74
N PHE A 333 -11.03 15.93 -6.22
CA PHE A 333 -11.78 17.18 -6.18
C PHE A 333 -11.02 18.24 -5.37
N TYR A 334 -10.65 17.92 -4.13
CA TYR A 334 -9.93 18.86 -3.26
C TYR A 334 -8.52 19.16 -3.78
N ALA A 335 -7.85 18.20 -4.45
CA ALA A 335 -6.59 18.44 -5.15
C ALA A 335 -6.72 19.50 -6.24
N SER A 336 -7.87 19.52 -6.91
CA SER A 336 -8.13 20.39 -8.05
C SER A 336 -8.59 21.80 -7.68
N LEU A 337 -8.92 22.02 -6.40
CA LEU A 337 -9.29 23.35 -5.91
C LEU A 337 -8.11 24.31 -6.05
N ASN A 338 -8.41 25.55 -6.44
CA ASN A 338 -7.40 26.59 -6.58
C ASN A 338 -6.67 26.79 -5.24
N ALA A 339 -5.35 26.62 -5.26
CA ALA A 339 -4.50 26.63 -4.07
C ALA A 339 -4.48 27.97 -3.33
N SER A 340 -4.70 29.10 -4.03
CA SER A 340 -4.71 30.43 -3.42
C SER A 340 -6.09 30.88 -2.96
N LYS A 341 -7.16 30.38 -3.60
CA LYS A 341 -8.55 30.71 -3.22
C LYS A 341 -9.06 29.84 -2.06
N PHE A 342 -8.75 28.55 -2.07
CA PHE A 342 -9.32 27.56 -1.14
C PHE A 342 -8.24 26.97 -0.22
N VAL A 343 -7.44 27.83 0.41
CA VAL A 343 -6.26 27.41 1.20
C VAL A 343 -6.69 26.61 2.44
N ASN A 344 -7.67 27.12 3.19
CA ASN A 344 -8.09 26.53 4.46
C ASN A 344 -8.94 25.28 4.24
N LEU A 345 -9.81 25.26 3.23
CA LEU A 345 -10.54 24.07 2.81
C LEU A 345 -9.59 22.94 2.39
N ARG A 346 -8.57 23.24 1.58
CA ARG A 346 -7.56 22.24 1.18
C ARG A 346 -6.77 21.73 2.38
N LYS A 347 -6.36 22.61 3.31
CA LYS A 347 -5.66 22.21 4.54
C LYS A 347 -6.51 21.32 5.43
N MET A 348 -7.78 21.68 5.63
CA MET A 348 -8.73 20.86 6.39
C MET A 348 -8.93 19.50 5.73
N ALA A 349 -9.12 19.46 4.41
CA ALA A 349 -9.23 18.21 3.68
C ALA A 349 -7.98 17.33 3.82
N MET A 350 -6.79 17.91 3.71
CA MET A 350 -5.53 17.18 3.90
C MET A 350 -5.46 16.55 5.30
N LYS A 351 -5.79 17.31 6.35
CA LYS A 351 -5.84 16.80 7.71
C LYS A 351 -6.79 15.62 7.82
N LEU A 352 -8.03 15.75 7.37
CA LEU A 352 -9.01 14.68 7.51
C LEU A 352 -8.66 13.43 6.69
N ILE A 353 -8.16 13.59 5.46
CA ILE A 353 -7.80 12.47 4.59
C ILE A 353 -6.62 11.65 5.17
N VAL A 354 -5.71 12.31 5.89
CA VAL A 354 -4.54 11.65 6.49
C VAL A 354 -4.88 10.86 7.76
N LEU A 355 -5.99 11.19 8.45
CA LEU A 355 -6.39 10.51 9.71
C LEU A 355 -6.70 9.02 9.53
N PHE A 356 -7.12 8.59 8.33
CA PHE A 356 -7.68 7.26 8.11
C PHE A 356 -6.67 6.24 7.56
N GLY A 357 -5.51 6.11 8.21
CA GLY A 357 -4.63 4.96 8.00
C GLY A 357 -5.35 3.69 8.44
N SER A 358 -5.68 2.81 7.49
CA SER A 358 -6.56 1.69 7.82
C SER A 358 -5.78 0.63 8.61
N THR A 359 -6.18 0.36 9.86
CA THR A 359 -5.73 -0.83 10.61
C THR A 359 -6.00 -2.12 9.85
N TYR A 360 -6.92 -2.10 8.88
CA TYR A 360 -7.07 -3.15 7.88
C TYR A 360 -5.73 -3.52 7.20
N ILE A 361 -4.88 -2.55 6.84
CA ILE A 361 -3.57 -2.86 6.25
C ILE A 361 -2.69 -3.57 7.29
N CYS A 362 -2.71 -3.14 8.55
CA CYS A 362 -1.96 -3.83 9.62
C CYS A 362 -2.45 -5.27 9.82
N GLU A 363 -3.75 -5.48 9.95
CA GLU A 363 -4.38 -6.81 10.10
C GLU A 363 -4.11 -7.72 8.89
N GLN A 364 -4.23 -7.19 7.66
CA GLN A 364 -3.88 -7.92 6.44
C GLN A 364 -2.39 -8.28 6.43
N THR A 365 -1.53 -7.35 6.85
CA THR A 365 -0.07 -7.56 6.89
C THR A 365 0.31 -8.62 7.91
N PHE A 366 -0.35 -8.66 9.07
CA PHE A 366 -0.14 -9.72 10.06
C PHE A 366 -0.66 -11.09 9.59
N SER A 367 -1.78 -11.13 8.86
CA SER A 367 -2.22 -12.36 8.19
C SER A 367 -1.16 -12.86 7.20
N ILE A 368 -0.60 -11.96 6.40
CA ILE A 368 0.50 -12.27 5.47
C ILE A 368 1.75 -12.73 6.23
N MET A 369 2.10 -12.10 7.35
CA MET A 369 3.24 -12.47 8.21
C MET A 369 3.10 -13.90 8.74
N ASN A 370 1.95 -14.24 9.31
CA ASN A 370 1.67 -15.57 9.84
C ASN A 370 1.71 -16.64 8.74
N ILE A 371 1.15 -16.35 7.57
CA ILE A 371 1.24 -17.21 6.39
C ILE A 371 2.70 -17.41 5.97
N ASN A 372 3.50 -16.34 5.97
CA ASN A 372 4.90 -16.38 5.55
C ASN A 372 5.75 -17.20 6.51
N LYS A 373 5.72 -16.94 7.82
CA LYS A 373 6.48 -17.75 8.79
C LYS A 373 6.04 -19.23 8.80
N THR A 374 4.74 -19.51 8.64
CA THR A 374 4.22 -20.90 8.53
C THR A 374 4.67 -21.60 7.24
N LYS A 375 4.70 -20.93 6.10
CA LYS A 375 5.14 -21.55 4.83
C LYS A 375 6.66 -21.65 4.69
N LEU A 376 7.37 -20.72 5.32
CA LEU A 376 8.82 -20.56 5.18
C LEU A 376 9.60 -21.09 6.39
N HIS A 377 9.02 -21.95 7.24
CA HIS A 377 9.46 -22.50 8.55
C HIS A 377 10.98 -22.72 8.84
N SER A 378 11.87 -22.56 7.86
CA SER A 378 13.33 -22.55 8.01
C SER A 378 13.95 -21.17 7.73
N ASN A 379 14.42 -20.48 8.78
CA ASN A 379 15.47 -19.44 8.74
C ASN A 379 15.19 -18.15 7.95
N LEU A 380 14.01 -17.51 8.10
CA LEU A 380 13.93 -16.08 7.77
C LEU A 380 14.49 -15.25 8.92
N THR A 381 15.40 -14.34 8.59
CA THR A 381 15.79 -13.25 9.49
C THR A 381 14.73 -12.15 9.45
N ASP A 382 14.69 -11.30 10.48
CA ASP A 382 13.76 -10.17 10.56
C ASP A 382 13.88 -9.25 9.33
N VAL A 383 15.09 -9.06 8.81
CA VAL A 383 15.36 -8.29 7.58
C VAL A 383 14.66 -8.88 6.36
N HIS A 384 14.73 -10.20 6.18
CA HIS A 384 14.07 -10.87 5.06
C HIS A 384 12.54 -10.78 5.21
N LEU A 385 12.03 -10.88 6.44
CA LEU A 385 10.60 -10.80 6.72
C LEU A 385 10.07 -9.39 6.47
N GLN A 386 10.75 -8.36 6.97
CA GLN A 386 10.42 -6.96 6.73
C GLN A 386 10.41 -6.64 5.23
N SER A 387 11.44 -7.08 4.49
CA SER A 387 11.52 -6.87 3.04
C SER A 387 10.37 -7.56 2.29
N LEU A 388 10.05 -8.80 2.69
CA LEU A 388 8.93 -9.56 2.12
C LEU A 388 7.59 -8.88 2.37
N LEU A 389 7.33 -8.48 3.63
CA LEU A 389 6.12 -7.78 4.02
C LEU A 389 5.99 -6.47 3.24
N LYS A 390 7.05 -5.65 3.23
CA LYS A 390 7.06 -4.37 2.49
C LYS A 390 6.72 -4.56 1.02
N ILE A 391 7.32 -5.54 0.33
CA ILE A 391 7.01 -5.80 -1.09
C ILE A 391 5.57 -6.28 -1.28
N SER A 392 5.08 -7.15 -0.39
CA SER A 392 3.73 -7.70 -0.48
C SER A 392 2.65 -6.64 -0.29
N THR A 393 2.84 -5.72 0.65
CA THR A 393 1.87 -4.69 1.04
C THR A 393 1.99 -3.41 0.22
N SER A 394 3.16 -3.13 -0.35
CA SER A 394 3.44 -1.89 -1.08
C SER A 394 2.61 -1.73 -2.35
N ASN A 395 2.07 -0.53 -2.55
CA ASN A 395 1.47 -0.11 -3.81
C ASN A 395 2.52 0.52 -4.75
N MET A 396 3.68 0.91 -4.21
CA MET A 396 4.83 1.35 -5.00
C MET A 396 5.44 0.19 -5.82
N LEU A 397 5.93 0.52 -7.01
CA LEU A 397 6.66 -0.41 -7.87
C LEU A 397 8.17 -0.25 -7.66
N PRO A 398 8.91 -1.35 -7.47
CA PRO A 398 10.35 -1.28 -7.34
C PRO A 398 11.04 -0.97 -8.68
N GLU A 399 12.13 -0.23 -8.62
CA GLU A 399 12.91 0.20 -9.79
C GLU A 399 13.89 -0.91 -10.24
N LEU A 400 13.36 -2.07 -10.64
CA LEU A 400 14.14 -3.28 -10.92
C LEU A 400 15.24 -3.08 -11.99
N LYS A 401 15.03 -2.15 -12.94
CA LYS A 401 16.04 -1.81 -13.95
C LYS A 401 17.27 -1.17 -13.31
N GLN A 402 17.08 -0.20 -12.42
CA GLN A 402 18.20 0.47 -11.72
C GLN A 402 18.94 -0.49 -10.79
N LEU A 403 18.22 -1.40 -10.14
CA LEU A 403 18.82 -2.43 -9.29
C LEU A 403 19.74 -3.38 -10.05
N THR A 404 19.39 -3.67 -11.31
CA THR A 404 20.21 -4.52 -12.19
C THR A 404 21.55 -3.85 -12.49
N ASP A 405 21.57 -2.52 -12.64
CA ASP A 405 22.77 -1.75 -12.99
C ASP A 405 23.74 -1.62 -11.81
N LYS A 406 23.24 -1.53 -10.56
CA LYS A 406 24.08 -1.47 -9.35
C LYS A 406 24.85 -2.76 -9.08
N PHE A 407 24.32 -3.89 -9.56
CA PHE A 407 24.93 -5.21 -9.43
C PHE A 407 26.20 -5.40 -10.27
N GLU A 408 26.53 -4.44 -11.14
CA GLU A 408 27.67 -4.48 -12.06
C GLU A 408 28.94 -3.80 -11.51
N ARG A 409 28.92 -3.09 -10.38
CA ARG A 409 30.16 -2.53 -9.82
C ARG A 409 31.04 -3.67 -9.29
N PRO A 410 32.24 -3.91 -9.84
CA PRO A 410 33.16 -4.87 -9.26
C PRO A 410 33.45 -4.44 -7.82
N GLN A 411 33.30 -5.36 -6.86
CA GLN A 411 33.99 -5.20 -5.58
C GLN A 411 35.48 -5.19 -5.92
N MET A 412 36.06 -4.00 -6.01
CA MET A 412 37.50 -3.81 -5.99
C MET A 412 37.94 -4.22 -4.59
N SER A 413 38.33 -5.50 -4.44
CA SER A 413 39.11 -5.93 -3.29
C SER A 413 40.40 -5.10 -3.31
N HIS A 414 40.61 -4.33 -2.24
CA HIS A 414 41.85 -3.59 -2.01
C HIS A 414 43.07 -4.50 -1.91
#